data_AF-A0A937BB46-F1
#
_entry.id   AF-A0A937BB46-F1
#
_cell.length_a   1.000
_cell.length_b   1.000
_cell.length_c   1.000
_cell.angle_alpha   90.00
_cell.angle_beta   90.00
_cell.angle_gamma   90.00
#
_symmetry.space_group_name_H-M   'P 1'
#
loop_
_entity.id
_entity.type
_entity.pdbx_description
1 polymer ?
#
loop_
_entity_poly.entity_id
_entity_poly.type
_entity_poly.pdbx_seq_one_letter_code
_entity_poly.pdbx_strand_id
1 'polypeptide(L)'
;MFLSVVFFATVFSVTAQKNLQNAVGDVRVVKNNAASPVKNQGNTGTCWCFATTSLIESQCMLAGTAQPDLSEMFTVRNIYLVKARNYLLRQGDARFSEGGLGHDVLYAAQVYGLMPESAYSGMNPGKKAFDHSKMAPELQAYLDSLLKKRPLAAGWETGFNTIMDKHMGPVPATFTYEGKEYSAQSFAREVVRYNPNDYVSITSFSHHPFYTSFVLEVPDNHSNGSFYNVPLNELIGITKSALDKGYTVMWDADVSNAGWVSKSGYAFAPADSIADRKNPNPDMKEKDVTQEYRQQLFESLVTQDDHLMHITGTGVSDQGKSFFIVKNSWGDKSSKFDGYVYVSEPYFALNTINVIVPKAILSPELKHKLHIH
;
A
#
# COMPACT_ATOMS: atom_id res chain seq x y z
N MET A 1 -20.76 24.33 -47.76
CA MET A 1 -21.21 23.17 -46.95
C MET A 1 -20.19 23.01 -45.82
N PHE A 2 -20.42 23.67 -44.68
CA PHE A 2 -19.51 23.60 -43.52
C PHE A 2 -19.91 22.39 -42.68
N LEU A 3 -19.04 21.38 -42.62
CA LEU A 3 -19.21 20.24 -41.71
C LEU A 3 -18.65 20.65 -40.34
N SER A 4 -19.54 20.95 -39.41
CA SER A 4 -19.20 21.10 -38.00
C SER A 4 -18.93 19.72 -37.41
N VAL A 5 -17.67 19.43 -37.11
CA VAL A 5 -17.27 18.24 -36.34
C VAL A 5 -17.53 18.56 -34.87
N VAL A 6 -18.58 17.97 -34.31
CA VAL A 6 -18.88 18.03 -32.87
C VAL A 6 -17.97 17.03 -32.16
N PHE A 7 -17.00 17.55 -31.43
CA PHE A 7 -16.16 16.76 -30.52
C PHE A 7 -17.00 16.39 -29.29
N PHE A 8 -17.45 15.14 -29.21
CA PHE A 8 -18.01 14.60 -27.96
C PHE A 8 -16.86 14.27 -27.02
N ALA A 9 -16.55 15.19 -26.09
CA ALA A 9 -15.75 14.86 -24.93
C ALA A 9 -16.59 14.01 -23.98
N THR A 10 -16.47 12.69 -24.07
CA THR A 10 -16.97 11.78 -23.04
C THR A 10 -16.10 11.95 -21.80
N VAL A 11 -16.54 12.81 -20.89
CA VAL A 11 -16.03 12.85 -19.52
C VAL A 11 -16.46 11.56 -18.85
N PHE A 12 -15.54 10.61 -18.67
CA PHE A 12 -15.75 9.52 -17.74
C PHE A 12 -15.77 10.14 -16.34
N SER A 13 -16.98 10.35 -15.80
CA SER A 13 -17.15 10.61 -14.38
C SER A 13 -16.66 9.38 -13.63
N VAL A 14 -15.41 9.43 -13.16
CA VAL A 14 -15.00 8.63 -12.01
C VAL A 14 -15.99 8.99 -10.91
N THR A 15 -16.86 8.06 -10.55
CA THR A 15 -17.71 8.22 -9.37
C THR A 15 -16.78 8.31 -8.18
N ALA A 16 -16.50 9.54 -7.75
CA ALA A 16 -15.92 9.82 -6.45
C ALA A 16 -16.66 8.98 -5.42
N GLN A 17 -15.91 8.38 -4.49
CA GLN A 17 -16.45 7.56 -3.43
C GLN A 17 -17.65 8.29 -2.78
N LYS A 18 -18.73 7.54 -2.49
CA LYS A 18 -19.81 8.04 -1.62
C LYS A 18 -19.12 8.67 -0.42
N ASN A 19 -19.28 9.99 -0.26
CA ASN A 19 -18.77 10.69 0.91
C ASN A 19 -19.15 9.84 2.12
N LEU A 20 -18.16 9.39 2.89
CA LEU A 20 -18.33 8.85 4.25
C LEU A 20 -18.79 10.02 5.13
N GLN A 21 -19.93 10.60 4.80
CA GLN A 21 -20.54 11.70 5.51
C GLN A 21 -21.58 11.13 6.47
N ASN A 22 -21.24 11.29 7.75
CA ASN A 22 -22.08 11.25 8.93
C ASN A 22 -22.51 9.85 9.41
N ALA A 23 -21.96 9.51 10.59
CA ALA A 23 -22.34 8.45 11.52
C ALA A 23 -22.41 7.04 10.91
N VAL A 24 -21.26 6.36 10.84
CA VAL A 24 -21.26 4.90 10.76
C VAL A 24 -20.67 4.38 12.08
N GLY A 25 -21.55 3.98 13.01
CA GLY A 25 -21.18 3.58 14.38
C GLY A 25 -20.74 4.75 15.28
N ASP A 26 -20.42 4.46 16.55
CA ASP A 26 -20.10 5.45 17.61
C ASP A 26 -18.77 6.23 17.40
N VAL A 27 -18.29 6.33 16.15
CA VAL A 27 -17.15 7.16 15.73
C VAL A 27 -17.59 8.14 14.66
N ARG A 28 -17.50 9.44 14.97
CA ARG A 28 -17.76 10.53 14.05
C ARG A 28 -16.53 10.81 13.20
N VAL A 29 -16.68 10.78 11.87
CA VAL A 29 -15.64 11.19 10.93
C VAL A 29 -15.33 12.68 11.14
N VAL A 30 -14.05 12.99 11.36
CA VAL A 30 -13.54 14.36 11.49
C VAL A 30 -13.03 14.85 10.14
N LYS A 31 -12.27 14.01 9.45
CA LYS A 31 -11.74 14.30 8.11
C LYS A 31 -11.60 13.02 7.31
N ASN A 32 -11.90 13.07 6.02
CA ASN A 32 -11.63 11.98 5.09
C ASN A 32 -11.18 12.57 3.75
N ASN A 33 -9.91 12.40 3.42
CA ASN A 33 -9.31 12.94 2.21
C ASN A 33 -9.66 12.06 1.00
N ALA A 34 -9.53 12.63 -0.19
CA ALA A 34 -9.89 11.94 -1.43
C ALA A 34 -9.02 10.68 -1.63
N ALA A 35 -9.69 9.58 -1.95
CA ALA A 35 -9.09 8.31 -2.32
C ALA A 35 -9.94 7.63 -3.39
N SER A 36 -9.32 6.76 -4.19
CA SER A 36 -10.03 5.92 -5.15
C SER A 36 -10.97 4.93 -4.43
N PRO A 37 -11.93 4.31 -5.14
CA PRO A 37 -12.78 3.27 -4.56
C PRO A 37 -12.00 2.10 -3.92
N VAL A 38 -12.62 1.41 -2.97
CA VAL A 38 -12.07 0.18 -2.38
C VAL A 38 -11.91 -0.90 -3.45
N LYS A 39 -10.70 -1.45 -3.56
CA LYS A 39 -10.35 -2.54 -4.46
C LYS A 39 -10.32 -3.88 -3.72
N ASN A 40 -10.14 -4.97 -4.48
CA ASN A 40 -10.06 -6.32 -3.93
C ASN A 40 -8.85 -7.08 -4.50
N GLN A 41 -7.85 -7.33 -3.66
CA GLN A 41 -6.63 -8.06 -4.04
C GLN A 41 -6.87 -9.56 -4.29
N GLY A 42 -8.07 -10.08 -3.98
CA GLY A 42 -8.41 -11.48 -4.18
C GLY A 42 -7.53 -12.43 -3.37
N ASN A 43 -7.26 -13.60 -3.95
CA ASN A 43 -6.41 -14.62 -3.34
C ASN A 43 -4.94 -14.39 -3.72
N THR A 44 -4.38 -13.28 -3.26
CA THR A 44 -2.99 -12.86 -3.52
C THR A 44 -2.38 -12.18 -2.30
N GLY A 45 -1.05 -12.22 -2.20
CA GLY A 45 -0.26 -11.52 -1.18
C GLY A 45 0.16 -10.10 -1.60
N THR A 46 -0.71 -9.34 -2.27
CA THR A 46 -0.32 -8.09 -2.97
C THR A 46 -0.83 -6.79 -2.34
N CYS A 47 -1.21 -6.81 -1.06
CA CYS A 47 -1.73 -5.65 -0.33
C CYS A 47 -0.81 -4.41 -0.42
N TRP A 48 0.50 -4.62 -0.38
CA TRP A 48 1.54 -3.60 -0.57
C TRP A 48 1.37 -2.79 -1.86
N CYS A 49 0.98 -3.46 -2.95
CA CYS A 49 0.74 -2.83 -4.24
C CYS A 49 -0.57 -2.04 -4.24
N PHE A 50 -1.66 -2.63 -3.75
CA PHE A 50 -2.97 -1.96 -3.66
C PHE A 50 -2.94 -0.73 -2.76
N ALA A 51 -2.32 -0.83 -1.58
CA ALA A 51 -2.23 0.27 -0.63
C ALA A 51 -1.44 1.46 -1.19
N THR A 52 -0.27 1.20 -1.77
CA THR A 52 0.58 2.27 -2.29
C THR A 52 0.08 2.83 -3.62
N THR A 53 -0.54 2.00 -4.46
CA THR A 53 -1.22 2.47 -5.67
C THR A 53 -2.36 3.42 -5.30
N SER A 54 -3.16 3.07 -4.28
CA SER A 54 -4.20 3.95 -3.73
C SER A 54 -3.63 5.28 -3.20
N LEU A 55 -2.44 5.28 -2.60
CA LEU A 55 -1.73 6.51 -2.20
C LEU A 55 -1.35 7.37 -3.41
N ILE A 56 -0.82 6.78 -4.49
CA ILE A 56 -0.47 7.49 -5.73
C ILE A 56 -1.73 8.09 -6.37
N GLU A 57 -2.81 7.32 -6.49
CA GLU A 57 -4.10 7.79 -7.02
C GLU A 57 -4.66 8.96 -6.18
N SER A 58 -4.56 8.87 -4.85
CA SER A 58 -4.98 9.95 -3.95
C SER A 58 -4.15 11.21 -4.12
N GLN A 59 -2.85 11.07 -4.42
CA GLN A 59 -1.97 12.20 -4.72
C GLN A 59 -2.38 12.90 -6.03
N CYS A 60 -2.79 12.14 -7.05
CA CYS A 60 -3.36 12.69 -8.28
C CYS A 60 -4.67 13.45 -8.02
N MET A 61 -5.56 12.88 -7.20
CA MET A 61 -6.82 13.53 -6.81
C MET A 61 -6.57 14.85 -6.08
N LEU A 62 -5.64 14.87 -5.13
CA LEU A 62 -5.25 16.07 -4.39
C LEU A 62 -4.63 17.14 -5.31
N ALA A 63 -3.84 16.73 -6.29
CA ALA A 63 -3.21 17.64 -7.26
C ALA A 63 -4.21 18.16 -8.32
N GLY A 64 -5.44 17.64 -8.38
CA GLY A 64 -6.41 17.99 -9.40
C GLY A 64 -5.98 17.56 -10.81
N THR A 65 -5.15 16.51 -10.91
CA THR A 65 -4.66 15.97 -12.19
C THR A 65 -5.55 14.82 -12.68
N ALA A 66 -5.13 14.14 -13.76
CA ALA A 66 -5.79 12.91 -14.22
C ALA A 66 -5.92 11.91 -13.06
N GLN A 67 -7.07 11.24 -12.95
CA GLN A 67 -7.39 10.28 -11.89
C GLN A 67 -7.48 8.87 -12.48
N PRO A 68 -6.37 8.30 -12.97
CA PRO A 68 -6.41 6.97 -13.55
C PRO A 68 -6.67 5.93 -12.47
N ASP A 69 -7.45 4.91 -12.82
CA ASP A 69 -7.44 3.63 -12.13
C ASP A 69 -6.17 2.89 -12.54
N LEU A 70 -5.18 2.79 -11.65
CA LEU A 70 -3.86 2.25 -11.96
C LEU A 70 -3.85 0.72 -11.81
N SER A 71 -3.08 0.06 -12.68
CA SER A 71 -2.89 -1.39 -12.67
C SER A 71 -1.92 -1.82 -11.57
N GLU A 72 -2.44 -2.39 -10.48
CA GLU A 72 -1.58 -3.03 -9.49
C GLU A 72 -0.79 -4.20 -10.10
N MET A 73 -1.40 -4.95 -11.01
CA MET A 73 -0.81 -6.16 -11.58
C MET A 73 0.40 -5.87 -12.48
N PHE A 74 0.44 -4.70 -13.13
CA PHE A 74 1.64 -4.27 -13.86
C PHE A 74 2.81 -4.12 -12.89
N THR A 75 2.59 -3.45 -11.76
CA THR A 75 3.61 -3.25 -10.73
C THR A 75 4.02 -4.57 -10.07
N VAL A 76 3.06 -5.40 -9.64
CA VAL A 76 3.30 -6.71 -9.02
C VAL A 76 4.21 -7.58 -9.90
N ARG A 77 3.88 -7.67 -11.20
CA ARG A 77 4.65 -8.46 -12.15
C ARG A 77 6.12 -8.00 -12.24
N ASN A 78 6.34 -6.69 -12.34
CA ASN A 78 7.69 -6.14 -12.42
C ASN A 78 8.48 -6.39 -11.12
N ILE A 79 7.84 -6.26 -9.96
CA ILE A 79 8.48 -6.57 -8.68
C ILE A 79 8.77 -8.06 -8.52
N TYR A 80 7.90 -8.96 -9.00
CA TYR A 80 8.22 -10.39 -9.01
C TYR A 80 9.48 -10.69 -9.83
N LEU A 81 9.69 -10.02 -10.96
CA LEU A 81 10.94 -10.16 -11.71
C LEU A 81 12.16 -9.61 -10.95
N VAL A 82 12.02 -8.48 -10.23
CA VAL A 82 13.07 -7.95 -9.35
C VAL A 82 13.42 -8.94 -8.24
N LYS A 83 12.41 -9.52 -7.60
CA LYS A 83 12.57 -10.54 -6.55
C LYS A 83 13.23 -11.80 -7.10
N ALA A 84 12.85 -12.25 -8.28
CA ALA A 84 13.47 -13.40 -8.95
C ALA A 84 14.96 -13.18 -9.20
N ARG A 85 15.34 -11.99 -9.68
CA ARG A 85 16.75 -11.61 -9.84
C ARG A 85 17.49 -11.64 -8.51
N ASN A 86 16.93 -11.04 -7.47
CA ASN A 86 17.53 -11.03 -6.12
C ASN A 86 17.69 -12.46 -5.55
N TYR A 87 16.67 -13.31 -5.71
CA TYR A 87 16.68 -14.72 -5.32
C TYR A 87 17.84 -15.48 -5.99
N LEU A 88 17.96 -15.39 -7.31
CA LEU A 88 19.02 -16.08 -8.06
C LEU A 88 20.42 -15.54 -7.76
N LEU A 89 20.57 -14.21 -7.65
CA LEU A 89 21.84 -13.55 -7.35
C LEU A 89 22.29 -13.74 -5.90
N ARG A 90 21.40 -14.13 -5.01
CA ARG A 90 21.71 -14.60 -3.66
C ARG A 90 21.61 -16.12 -3.53
N GLN A 91 21.70 -16.84 -4.65
CA GLN A 91 21.79 -18.30 -4.70
C GLN A 91 20.66 -19.04 -3.95
N GLY A 92 19.48 -18.43 -3.85
CA GLY A 92 18.31 -18.98 -3.17
C GLY A 92 18.15 -18.55 -1.71
N ASP A 93 19.06 -17.74 -1.17
CA ASP A 93 19.03 -17.27 0.22
C ASP A 93 18.19 -15.99 0.41
N ALA A 94 17.73 -15.37 -0.68
CA ALA A 94 16.72 -14.31 -0.60
C ALA A 94 15.31 -14.90 -0.54
N ARG A 95 14.35 -14.20 0.08
CA ARG A 95 12.94 -14.60 0.01
C ARG A 95 12.37 -14.31 -1.39
N PHE A 96 11.76 -15.31 -2.02
CA PHE A 96 10.82 -15.13 -3.14
C PHE A 96 9.41 -15.48 -2.67
N SER A 97 8.52 -14.50 -2.69
CA SER A 97 7.14 -14.57 -2.16
C SER A 97 6.26 -13.56 -2.89
N GLU A 98 4.95 -13.59 -2.65
CA GLU A 98 4.02 -12.58 -3.17
C GLU A 98 4.11 -11.22 -2.46
N GLY A 99 4.49 -11.23 -1.17
CA GLY A 99 4.59 -10.03 -0.33
C GLY A 99 5.65 -9.03 -0.80
N GLY A 100 5.61 -7.83 -0.25
CA GLY A 100 6.46 -6.71 -0.63
C GLY A 100 6.11 -5.51 0.23
N LEU A 101 6.82 -4.40 0.05
CA LEU A 101 6.59 -3.17 0.81
C LEU A 101 6.27 -2.01 -0.12
N GLY A 102 5.71 -0.93 0.45
CA GLY A 102 5.26 0.19 -0.39
C GLY A 102 6.37 0.86 -1.19
N HIS A 103 7.62 0.83 -0.72
CA HIS A 103 8.74 1.39 -1.49
C HIS A 103 9.05 0.58 -2.75
N ASP A 104 8.65 -0.70 -2.83
CA ASP A 104 8.77 -1.49 -4.06
C ASP A 104 7.84 -0.95 -5.15
N VAL A 105 6.64 -0.47 -4.79
CA VAL A 105 5.73 0.21 -5.74
C VAL A 105 6.33 1.51 -6.23
N LEU A 106 6.92 2.30 -5.32
CA LEU A 106 7.56 3.57 -5.68
C LEU A 106 8.75 3.35 -6.63
N TYR A 107 9.56 2.33 -6.36
CA TYR A 107 10.65 1.90 -7.23
C TYR A 107 10.11 1.42 -8.59
N ALA A 108 9.07 0.60 -8.61
CA ALA A 108 8.50 0.08 -9.84
C ALA A 108 7.94 1.19 -10.74
N ALA A 109 7.22 2.13 -10.15
CA ALA A 109 6.70 3.31 -10.84
C ALA A 109 7.82 4.14 -11.50
N GLN A 110 8.97 4.26 -10.83
CA GLN A 110 10.14 4.96 -11.37
C GLN A 110 10.83 4.18 -12.50
N VAL A 111 11.06 2.87 -12.31
CA VAL A 111 11.91 2.06 -13.21
C VAL A 111 11.14 1.49 -14.38
N TYR A 112 9.90 1.06 -14.17
CA TYR A 112 9.07 0.41 -15.18
C TYR A 112 7.93 1.31 -15.67
N GLY A 113 7.60 2.36 -14.94
CA GLY A 113 6.49 3.26 -15.23
C GLY A 113 5.19 2.80 -14.58
N LEU A 114 4.07 3.31 -15.07
CA LEU A 114 2.73 3.01 -14.57
C LEU A 114 1.79 2.81 -15.76
N MET A 115 0.74 2.02 -15.56
CA MET A 115 -0.28 1.74 -16.58
C MET A 115 -1.66 1.83 -15.95
N PRO A 116 -2.68 2.28 -16.70
CA PRO A 116 -4.06 2.19 -16.22
C PRO A 116 -4.53 0.73 -16.25
N GLU A 117 -5.41 0.37 -15.32
CA GLU A 117 -6.08 -0.94 -15.23
C GLU A 117 -6.73 -1.33 -16.57
N SER A 118 -7.29 -0.36 -17.30
CA SER A 118 -7.88 -0.58 -18.62
C SER A 118 -6.89 -1.03 -19.70
N ALA A 119 -5.59 -0.76 -19.53
CA ALA A 119 -4.55 -1.20 -20.46
C ALA A 119 -3.98 -2.57 -20.09
N TYR A 120 -3.91 -2.89 -18.79
CA TYR A 120 -3.45 -4.18 -18.30
C TYR A 120 -4.06 -4.46 -16.94
N SER A 121 -5.11 -5.29 -16.90
CA SER A 121 -5.72 -5.69 -15.61
C SER A 121 -4.94 -6.77 -14.89
N GLY A 122 -4.11 -7.53 -15.61
CA GLY A 122 -3.51 -8.76 -15.09
C GLY A 122 -4.52 -9.90 -14.85
N MET A 123 -5.78 -9.74 -15.27
CA MET A 123 -6.81 -10.79 -15.18
C MET A 123 -6.98 -11.49 -16.52
N ASN A 124 -6.84 -12.82 -16.52
CA ASN A 124 -7.19 -13.64 -17.68
C ASN A 124 -8.70 -13.55 -18.02
N PRO A 125 -9.09 -13.64 -19.31
CA PRO A 125 -10.48 -13.58 -19.73
C PRO A 125 -11.39 -14.52 -18.93
N GLY A 126 -12.53 -14.00 -18.46
CA GLY A 126 -13.52 -14.75 -17.70
C GLY A 126 -13.24 -14.90 -16.20
N LYS A 127 -12.10 -14.42 -15.70
CA LYS A 127 -11.83 -14.32 -14.25
C LYS A 127 -12.52 -13.09 -13.66
N LYS A 128 -12.91 -13.21 -12.38
CA LYS A 128 -13.61 -12.17 -11.61
C LYS A 128 -12.85 -11.70 -10.36
N ALA A 129 -11.73 -12.34 -10.06
CA ALA A 129 -10.88 -12.07 -8.91
C ALA A 129 -9.46 -12.51 -9.22
N PHE A 130 -8.49 -11.82 -8.62
CA PHE A 130 -7.09 -12.22 -8.66
C PHE A 130 -6.85 -13.49 -7.86
N ASP A 131 -5.99 -14.38 -8.37
CA ASP A 131 -5.61 -15.62 -7.72
C ASP A 131 -4.22 -16.05 -8.19
N HIS A 132 -3.25 -15.99 -7.29
CA HIS A 132 -1.86 -16.38 -7.55
C HIS A 132 -1.50 -17.75 -6.99
N SER A 133 -2.45 -18.49 -6.40
CA SER A 133 -2.20 -19.78 -5.75
C SER A 133 -1.51 -20.81 -6.64
N LYS A 134 -1.71 -20.71 -7.96
CA LYS A 134 -1.03 -21.56 -8.95
C LYS A 134 0.26 -20.93 -9.49
N MET A 135 0.26 -19.62 -9.66
CA MET A 135 1.38 -18.90 -10.27
C MET A 135 2.58 -18.84 -9.33
N ALA A 136 2.39 -18.47 -8.06
CA ALA A 136 3.50 -18.27 -7.14
C ALA A 136 4.35 -19.56 -6.94
N PRO A 137 3.76 -20.76 -6.70
CA PRO A 137 4.54 -22.00 -6.63
C PRO A 137 5.20 -22.39 -7.96
N GLU A 138 4.55 -22.11 -9.10
CA GLU A 138 5.12 -22.39 -10.43
C GLU A 138 6.37 -21.52 -10.69
N LEU A 139 6.31 -20.23 -10.31
CA LEU A 139 7.47 -19.32 -10.38
C LEU A 139 8.60 -19.76 -9.44
N GLN A 140 8.29 -20.11 -8.18
CA GLN A 140 9.29 -20.62 -7.24
C GLN A 140 9.99 -21.86 -7.77
N ALA A 141 9.22 -22.87 -8.22
CA ALA A 141 9.76 -24.11 -8.75
C ALA A 141 10.66 -23.87 -9.99
N TYR A 142 10.29 -22.90 -10.82
CA TYR A 142 11.12 -22.47 -11.95
C TYR A 142 12.47 -21.92 -11.46
N LEU A 143 12.47 -20.99 -10.50
CA LEU A 143 13.71 -20.41 -9.95
C LEU A 143 14.59 -21.46 -9.27
N ASP A 144 14.02 -22.35 -8.45
CA ASP A 144 14.72 -23.45 -7.80
C ASP A 144 15.39 -24.37 -8.83
N SER A 145 14.71 -24.61 -9.96
CA SER A 145 15.25 -25.46 -11.02
C SER A 145 16.49 -24.86 -11.69
N LEU A 146 16.56 -23.52 -11.79
CA LEU A 146 17.71 -22.83 -12.37
C LEU A 146 18.95 -22.94 -11.49
N LEU A 147 18.78 -22.95 -10.16
CA LEU A 147 19.90 -23.04 -9.21
C LEU A 147 20.55 -24.42 -9.17
N LYS A 148 19.92 -25.46 -9.73
CA LYS A 148 20.47 -26.83 -9.79
C LYS A 148 21.67 -26.96 -10.75
N LYS A 149 21.88 -26.00 -11.66
CA LYS A 149 22.96 -26.03 -12.65
C LYS A 149 23.67 -24.68 -12.72
N ARG A 150 24.99 -24.71 -12.92
CA ARG A 150 25.81 -23.51 -13.16
C ARG A 150 26.62 -23.69 -14.46
N PRO A 151 26.79 -22.64 -15.28
CA PRO A 151 26.25 -21.29 -15.13
C PRO A 151 24.71 -21.23 -15.27
N LEU A 152 24.08 -20.15 -14.76
CA LEU A 152 22.65 -19.93 -14.96
C LEU A 152 22.35 -19.88 -16.47
N ALA A 153 21.21 -20.47 -16.87
CA ALA A 153 20.79 -20.46 -18.26
C ALA A 153 20.59 -19.01 -18.76
N ALA A 154 21.18 -18.69 -19.92
CA ALA A 154 20.92 -17.43 -20.59
C ALA A 154 19.42 -17.33 -20.94
N GLY A 155 18.83 -16.14 -20.77
CA GLY A 155 17.41 -15.90 -21.10
C GLY A 155 16.40 -16.54 -20.14
N TRP A 156 16.79 -16.91 -18.91
CA TRP A 156 15.85 -17.43 -17.91
C TRP A 156 14.66 -16.48 -17.63
N GLU A 157 14.86 -15.17 -17.79
CA GLU A 157 13.79 -14.18 -17.65
C GLU A 157 12.66 -14.40 -18.66
N THR A 158 12.96 -14.92 -19.86
CA THR A 158 11.93 -15.28 -20.86
C THR A 158 11.04 -16.40 -20.35
N GLY A 159 11.62 -17.42 -19.71
CA GLY A 159 10.87 -18.52 -19.10
C GLY A 159 10.02 -18.05 -17.93
N PHE A 160 10.58 -17.20 -17.07
CA PHE A 160 9.85 -16.56 -15.98
C PHE A 160 8.67 -15.72 -16.48
N ASN A 161 8.89 -14.89 -17.51
CA ASN A 161 7.85 -14.08 -18.13
C ASN A 161 6.78 -14.92 -18.82
N THR A 162 7.13 -16.06 -19.41
CA THR A 162 6.16 -16.99 -20.01
C THR A 162 5.19 -17.54 -18.97
N ILE A 163 5.69 -17.86 -17.76
CA ILE A 163 4.84 -18.30 -16.65
C ILE A 163 3.93 -17.15 -16.22
N MET A 164 4.44 -15.94 -16.08
CA MET A 164 3.61 -14.78 -15.74
C MET A 164 2.56 -14.48 -16.82
N ASP A 165 2.90 -14.56 -18.12
CA ASP A 165 1.98 -14.34 -19.24
C ASP A 165 0.82 -15.35 -19.23
N LYS A 166 1.11 -16.60 -18.90
CA LYS A 166 0.09 -17.65 -18.76
C LYS A 166 -0.95 -17.32 -17.70
N HIS A 167 -0.56 -16.67 -16.60
CA HIS A 167 -1.45 -16.41 -15.46
C HIS A 167 -2.04 -15.00 -15.42
N MET A 168 -1.33 -14.00 -15.94
CA MET A 168 -1.69 -12.58 -15.88
C MET A 168 -1.90 -11.94 -17.26
N GLY A 169 -1.69 -12.69 -18.35
CA GLY A 169 -1.70 -12.18 -19.72
C GLY A 169 -0.42 -11.40 -20.06
N PRO A 170 -0.16 -11.12 -21.35
CA PRO A 170 0.98 -10.32 -21.77
C PRO A 170 0.78 -8.83 -21.49
N VAL A 171 1.86 -8.16 -21.11
CA VAL A 171 1.88 -6.70 -20.92
C VAL A 171 2.03 -6.03 -22.30
N PRO A 172 1.13 -5.11 -22.68
CA PRO A 172 1.27 -4.40 -23.94
C PRO A 172 2.41 -3.37 -23.86
N ALA A 173 3.23 -3.28 -24.91
CA ALA A 173 4.35 -2.35 -24.96
C ALA A 173 3.89 -0.88 -25.01
N THR A 174 2.78 -0.61 -25.69
CA THR A 174 2.09 0.67 -25.74
C THR A 174 0.59 0.49 -25.55
N PHE A 175 -0.09 1.56 -25.15
CA PHE A 175 -1.53 1.59 -24.96
C PHE A 175 -2.09 2.98 -25.22
N THR A 176 -3.37 3.05 -25.59
CA THR A 176 -4.07 4.32 -25.77
C THR A 176 -4.78 4.73 -24.49
N TYR A 177 -4.56 5.96 -24.05
CA TYR A 177 -5.29 6.59 -22.95
C TYR A 177 -5.77 7.98 -23.41
N GLU A 178 -7.07 8.25 -23.28
CA GLU A 178 -7.69 9.51 -23.72
C GLU A 178 -7.31 9.94 -25.15
N GLY A 179 -7.22 8.98 -26.07
CA GLY A 179 -6.93 9.23 -27.49
C GLY A 179 -5.46 9.45 -27.83
N LYS A 180 -4.53 9.36 -26.87
CA LYS A 180 -3.08 9.41 -27.09
C LYS A 180 -2.42 8.09 -26.74
N GLU A 181 -1.42 7.69 -27.53
CA GLU A 181 -0.60 6.50 -27.26
C GLU A 181 0.48 6.81 -26.21
N TYR A 182 0.67 5.88 -25.27
CA TYR A 182 1.68 5.94 -24.22
C TYR A 182 2.44 4.62 -24.08
N SER A 183 3.68 4.70 -23.61
CA SER A 183 4.33 3.60 -22.89
C SER A 183 4.08 3.76 -21.39
N ALA A 184 4.36 2.73 -20.59
CA ALA A 184 4.21 2.83 -19.13
C ALA A 184 5.05 3.99 -18.54
N GLN A 185 6.25 4.22 -19.08
CA GLN A 185 7.13 5.31 -18.68
C GLN A 185 6.59 6.70 -19.05
N SER A 186 6.08 6.88 -20.27
CA SER A 186 5.52 8.19 -20.65
C SER A 186 4.20 8.46 -19.93
N PHE A 187 3.38 7.43 -19.65
CA PHE A 187 2.16 7.57 -18.86
C PHE A 187 2.43 8.02 -17.41
N ALA A 188 3.38 7.37 -16.73
CA ALA A 188 3.79 7.75 -15.38
C ALA A 188 4.27 9.21 -15.32
N ARG A 189 5.07 9.65 -16.29
CA ARG A 189 5.61 11.02 -16.34
C ARG A 189 4.58 12.07 -16.73
N GLU A 190 3.75 11.81 -17.73
CA GLU A 190 2.92 12.85 -18.37
C GLU A 190 1.50 12.91 -17.81
N VAL A 191 0.91 11.75 -17.49
CA VAL A 191 -0.47 11.64 -17.01
C VAL A 191 -0.51 11.62 -15.49
N VAL A 192 0.23 10.70 -14.86
CA VAL A 192 0.30 10.58 -13.40
C VAL A 192 1.16 11.69 -12.80
N ARG A 193 2.14 12.20 -13.56
CA ARG A 193 3.17 13.15 -13.08
C ARG A 193 3.90 12.62 -11.86
N TYR A 194 4.14 11.32 -11.85
CA TYR A 194 4.79 10.62 -10.76
C TYR A 194 6.22 11.12 -10.57
N ASN A 195 6.59 11.45 -9.33
CA ASN A 195 7.94 11.77 -8.94
C ASN A 195 8.31 10.96 -7.68
N PRO A 196 9.31 10.08 -7.75
CA PRO A 196 9.70 9.25 -6.61
C PRO A 196 10.20 10.08 -5.41
N ASN A 197 10.68 11.30 -5.64
CA ASN A 197 11.16 12.19 -4.58
C ASN A 197 10.03 12.83 -3.75
N ASP A 198 8.78 12.64 -4.16
CA ASP A 198 7.63 13.20 -3.45
C ASP A 198 7.23 12.38 -2.22
N TYR A 199 7.85 11.22 -2.00
CA TYR A 199 7.49 10.29 -0.95
C TYR A 199 8.67 9.97 -0.03
N VAL A 200 8.38 9.69 1.24
CA VAL A 200 9.35 9.20 2.21
C VAL A 200 8.77 8.05 3.01
N SER A 201 9.57 7.01 3.24
CA SER A 201 9.25 5.88 4.10
C SER A 201 9.77 6.15 5.51
N ILE A 202 8.91 6.00 6.52
CA ILE A 202 9.20 6.34 7.92
C ILE A 202 8.82 5.16 8.81
N THR A 203 9.68 4.85 9.79
CA THR A 203 9.44 3.84 10.84
C THR A 203 9.80 4.40 12.21
N SER A 204 9.61 3.61 13.26
CA SER A 204 9.84 4.01 14.65
C SER A 204 10.24 2.80 15.51
N PHE A 205 11.55 2.55 15.60
CA PHE A 205 12.14 1.50 16.43
C PHE A 205 13.43 1.99 17.10
N SER A 206 13.75 1.46 18.28
CA SER A 206 14.88 1.94 19.10
C SER A 206 16.13 1.05 19.05
N HIS A 207 16.13 -0.04 18.26
CA HIS A 207 17.35 -0.82 18.00
C HIS A 207 18.31 -0.13 17.01
N HIS A 208 17.83 0.93 16.34
CA HIS A 208 18.65 1.86 15.57
C HIS A 208 18.50 3.29 16.13
N PRO A 209 19.50 4.17 15.96
CA PRO A 209 19.36 5.57 16.35
C PRO A 209 18.15 6.24 15.69
N PHE A 210 17.50 7.14 16.43
CA PHE A 210 16.51 8.03 15.84
C PHE A 210 17.19 9.07 14.95
N TYR A 211 16.42 9.54 13.97
CA TYR A 211 16.81 10.52 12.96
C TYR A 211 17.88 10.08 11.97
N THR A 212 18.18 8.79 11.94
CA THR A 212 18.95 8.14 10.87
C THR A 212 18.02 7.31 9.99
N SER A 213 18.51 6.89 8.82
CA SER A 213 17.84 5.88 8.02
C SER A 213 18.52 4.52 8.18
N PHE A 214 17.75 3.44 8.15
CA PHE A 214 18.27 2.08 8.19
C PHE A 214 17.44 1.15 7.30
N VAL A 215 17.94 -0.05 7.02
CA VAL A 215 17.17 -1.08 6.32
C VAL A 215 16.32 -1.80 7.36
N LEU A 216 15.00 -1.62 7.29
CA LEU A 216 14.09 -2.26 8.23
C LEU A 216 14.11 -3.77 8.03
N GLU A 217 14.41 -4.52 9.10
CA GLU A 217 14.67 -5.96 9.07
C GLU A 217 13.38 -6.79 9.10
N VAL A 218 12.53 -6.63 8.07
CA VAL A 218 11.32 -7.43 7.89
C VAL A 218 11.42 -8.33 6.66
N PRO A 219 10.77 -9.51 6.67
CA PRO A 219 10.93 -10.51 5.60
C PRO A 219 10.58 -10.03 4.19
N ASP A 220 9.65 -9.08 4.04
CA ASP A 220 9.26 -8.56 2.73
C ASP A 220 10.08 -7.36 2.26
N ASN A 221 11.04 -6.86 3.05
CA ASN A 221 12.03 -5.86 2.61
C ASN A 221 13.14 -6.47 1.72
N HIS A 222 12.74 -7.19 0.67
CA HIS A 222 13.65 -7.93 -0.21
C HIS A 222 14.61 -7.01 -0.97
N SER A 223 14.21 -5.77 -1.22
CA SER A 223 14.97 -4.76 -1.96
C SER A 223 15.94 -3.99 -1.08
N ASN A 224 15.95 -4.21 0.24
CA ASN A 224 16.72 -3.46 1.23
C ASN A 224 16.40 -1.95 1.18
N GLY A 225 15.12 -1.61 1.03
CA GLY A 225 14.63 -0.24 1.13
C GLY A 225 14.96 0.34 2.50
N SER A 226 15.35 1.63 2.51
CA SER A 226 15.71 2.34 3.73
C SER A 226 14.55 3.19 4.24
N PHE A 227 14.39 3.24 5.56
CA PHE A 227 13.33 3.95 6.26
C PHE A 227 13.95 4.97 7.20
N TYR A 228 13.42 6.20 7.20
CA TYR A 228 13.78 7.19 8.20
C TYR A 228 13.19 6.78 9.55
N ASN A 229 14.01 6.78 10.59
CA ASN A 229 13.60 6.39 11.93
C ASN A 229 13.26 7.61 12.78
N VAL A 230 12.09 7.64 13.40
CA VAL A 230 11.66 8.73 14.29
C VAL A 230 11.09 8.16 15.59
N PRO A 231 11.05 8.94 16.69
CA PRO A 231 10.32 8.54 17.88
C PRO A 231 8.82 8.31 17.62
N LEU A 232 8.20 7.40 18.37
CA LEU A 232 6.81 6.98 18.17
C LEU A 232 5.80 8.14 18.15
N ASN A 233 5.97 9.12 19.03
CA ASN A 233 5.12 10.31 19.07
C ASN A 233 5.25 11.17 17.80
N GLU A 234 6.44 11.26 17.21
CA GLU A 234 6.64 11.95 15.93
C GLU A 234 6.01 11.14 14.77
N LEU A 235 6.10 9.81 14.75
CA LEU A 235 5.43 8.97 13.74
C LEU A 235 3.90 9.20 13.72
N ILE A 236 3.28 9.21 14.91
CA ILE A 236 1.85 9.52 15.08
C ILE A 236 1.57 10.95 14.61
N GLY A 237 2.37 11.92 15.04
CA GLY A 237 2.22 13.34 14.68
C GLY A 237 2.35 13.60 13.18
N ILE A 238 3.30 12.95 12.50
CA ILE A 238 3.50 13.02 11.04
C ILE A 238 2.25 12.51 10.33
N THR A 239 1.72 11.36 10.76
CA THR A 239 0.53 10.74 10.17
C THR A 239 -0.69 11.67 10.31
N LYS A 240 -0.95 12.19 11.52
CA LYS A 240 -2.05 13.14 11.77
C LYS A 240 -1.87 14.43 10.96
N SER A 241 -0.66 15.00 10.93
CA SER A 241 -0.37 16.19 10.14
C SER A 241 -0.56 15.96 8.64
N ALA A 242 -0.28 14.77 8.11
CA ALA A 242 -0.51 14.46 6.70
C ALA A 242 -2.01 14.56 6.38
N LEU A 243 -2.82 13.87 7.20
CA LEU A 243 -4.27 13.84 7.07
C LEU A 243 -4.88 15.23 7.22
N ASP A 244 -4.46 16.00 8.22
CA ASP A 244 -4.92 17.37 8.47
C ASP A 244 -4.59 18.34 7.32
N LYS A 245 -3.48 18.12 6.61
CA LYS A 245 -3.08 18.90 5.42
C LYS A 245 -3.75 18.44 4.11
N GLY A 246 -4.55 17.38 4.15
CA GLY A 246 -5.29 16.89 2.98
C GLY A 246 -4.63 15.72 2.24
N TYR A 247 -3.47 15.26 2.71
CA TYR A 247 -2.76 14.11 2.17
C TYR A 247 -3.27 12.81 2.79
N THR A 248 -2.91 11.69 2.18
CA THR A 248 -3.18 10.34 2.70
C THR A 248 -1.87 9.62 3.02
N VAL A 249 -1.94 8.46 3.69
CA VAL A 249 -0.77 7.73 4.17
C VAL A 249 -0.87 6.25 3.81
N MET A 250 0.16 5.66 3.21
CA MET A 250 0.27 4.20 3.15
C MET A 250 0.73 3.71 4.52
N TRP A 251 0.06 2.70 5.05
CA TRP A 251 0.29 2.18 6.39
C TRP A 251 0.52 0.67 6.35
N ASP A 252 1.68 0.26 6.83
CA ASP A 252 2.04 -1.14 7.08
C ASP A 252 1.83 -1.47 8.55
N ALA A 253 1.11 -2.56 8.85
CA ALA A 253 0.86 -3.00 10.21
C ALA A 253 0.65 -4.51 10.38
N ASP A 254 0.89 -4.96 11.59
CA ASP A 254 0.42 -6.25 12.09
C ASP A 254 -1.11 -6.24 12.25
N VAL A 255 -1.81 -7.15 11.56
CA VAL A 255 -3.26 -7.32 11.68
C VAL A 255 -3.66 -8.72 12.18
N SER A 256 -2.69 -9.60 12.41
CA SER A 256 -2.87 -10.98 12.82
C SER A 256 -2.96 -11.13 14.34
N ASN A 257 -3.76 -10.27 14.97
CA ASN A 257 -3.89 -10.21 16.43
C ASN A 257 -5.34 -10.03 16.88
N ALA A 258 -5.57 -10.23 18.19
CA ALA A 258 -6.93 -10.17 18.76
C ALA A 258 -7.58 -8.79 18.67
N GLY A 259 -6.77 -7.74 18.49
CA GLY A 259 -7.21 -6.35 18.35
C GLY A 259 -7.85 -6.04 17.00
N TRP A 260 -7.51 -6.79 15.96
CA TRP A 260 -8.07 -6.65 14.62
C TRP A 260 -9.47 -7.30 14.54
N VAL A 261 -10.51 -6.47 14.51
CA VAL A 261 -11.92 -6.88 14.40
C VAL A 261 -12.57 -6.26 13.15
N SER A 262 -11.88 -6.41 12.02
CA SER A 262 -12.21 -5.79 10.74
C SER A 262 -13.61 -6.10 10.20
N LYS A 263 -14.19 -7.27 10.47
CA LYS A 263 -15.61 -7.55 10.12
C LYS A 263 -16.56 -6.55 10.76
N SER A 264 -16.27 -6.15 12.00
CA SER A 264 -16.99 -5.11 12.73
C SER A 264 -16.40 -3.72 12.48
N GLY A 265 -15.43 -3.60 11.59
CA GLY A 265 -14.89 -2.33 11.10
C GLY A 265 -13.93 -1.62 12.05
N TYR A 266 -13.37 -2.29 13.07
CA TYR A 266 -12.46 -1.62 14.01
C TYR A 266 -11.15 -2.37 14.25
N ALA A 267 -10.16 -1.65 14.77
CA ALA A 267 -8.96 -2.19 15.38
C ALA A 267 -8.63 -1.45 16.68
N PHE A 268 -8.31 -2.22 17.73
CA PHE A 268 -8.01 -1.72 19.08
C PHE A 268 -6.81 -2.44 19.67
N ALA A 269 -5.98 -1.77 20.48
CA ALA A 269 -4.98 -2.37 21.36
C ALA A 269 -5.58 -2.58 22.75
N PRO A 270 -6.39 -3.64 22.97
CA PRO A 270 -7.19 -3.76 24.17
C PRO A 270 -6.30 -3.95 25.41
N ALA A 271 -6.64 -3.28 26.50
CA ALA A 271 -5.97 -3.50 27.79
C ALA A 271 -6.26 -4.92 28.31
N ASP A 272 -7.49 -5.38 28.09
CA ASP A 272 -8.02 -6.71 28.42
C ASP A 272 -8.53 -7.42 27.13
N SER A 273 -9.58 -8.23 27.21
CA SER A 273 -10.26 -8.78 26.04
C SER A 273 -11.33 -7.84 25.48
N ILE A 274 -11.62 -7.97 24.18
CA ILE A 274 -12.77 -7.27 23.56
C ILE A 274 -14.04 -8.05 23.95
N ALA A 275 -14.86 -7.47 24.83
CA ALA A 275 -16.04 -8.13 25.40
C ALA A 275 -17.10 -8.52 24.34
N ASP A 276 -17.44 -7.61 23.42
CA ASP A 276 -18.29 -7.90 22.25
C ASP A 276 -17.51 -7.61 20.97
N ARG A 277 -17.05 -8.66 20.28
CA ARG A 277 -16.32 -8.53 19.01
C ARG A 277 -17.23 -8.18 17.83
N LYS A 278 -18.54 -8.39 17.92
CA LYS A 278 -19.50 -8.07 16.86
C LYS A 278 -19.87 -6.59 16.90
N ASN A 279 -20.06 -6.05 18.10
CA ASN A 279 -20.35 -4.63 18.34
C ASN A 279 -19.37 -4.05 19.39
N PRO A 280 -18.08 -3.90 19.05
CA PRO A 280 -17.11 -3.42 20.01
C PRO A 280 -17.38 -1.96 20.36
N ASN A 281 -17.26 -1.61 21.63
CA ASN A 281 -17.36 -0.24 22.13
C ASN A 281 -16.11 0.56 21.67
N PRO A 282 -16.26 1.61 20.83
CA PRO A 282 -15.12 2.42 20.41
C PRO A 282 -14.36 3.07 21.58
N ASP A 283 -15.06 3.37 22.67
CA ASP A 283 -14.49 3.96 23.89
C ASP A 283 -13.94 2.92 24.88
N MET A 284 -13.72 1.68 24.45
CA MET A 284 -13.10 0.67 25.31
C MET A 284 -11.71 1.10 25.80
N LYS A 285 -11.33 0.63 26.99
CA LYS A 285 -9.99 0.86 27.54
C LYS A 285 -8.94 0.12 26.70
N GLU A 286 -7.90 0.85 26.32
CA GLU A 286 -6.76 0.32 25.56
C GLU A 286 -5.47 0.46 26.34
N LYS A 287 -4.44 -0.21 25.85
CA LYS A 287 -3.09 -0.12 26.41
C LYS A 287 -2.54 1.29 26.23
N ASP A 288 -1.80 1.77 27.22
CA ASP A 288 -0.89 2.88 27.03
C ASP A 288 0.36 2.34 26.32
N VAL A 289 0.66 2.86 25.13
CA VAL A 289 1.70 2.32 24.26
C VAL A 289 2.93 3.20 24.32
N THR A 290 3.98 2.70 24.98
CA THR A 290 5.28 3.37 25.03
C THR A 290 6.20 2.90 23.91
N GLN A 291 7.26 3.66 23.65
CA GLN A 291 8.32 3.31 22.70
C GLN A 291 8.98 1.96 23.07
N GLU A 292 9.23 1.74 24.35
CA GLU A 292 9.88 0.53 24.88
C GLU A 292 8.97 -0.69 24.73
N TYR A 293 7.68 -0.54 25.04
CA TYR A 293 6.73 -1.65 24.90
C TYR A 293 6.58 -2.06 23.43
N ARG A 294 6.46 -1.08 22.54
CA ARG A 294 6.45 -1.31 21.09
C ARG A 294 7.73 -2.03 20.62
N GLN A 295 8.91 -1.59 21.05
CA GLN A 295 10.18 -2.24 20.70
C GLN A 295 10.21 -3.70 21.15
N GLN A 296 9.79 -3.97 22.39
CA GLN A 296 9.76 -5.32 22.94
C GLN A 296 8.90 -6.26 22.07
N LEU A 297 7.74 -5.81 21.57
CA LEU A 297 6.89 -6.63 20.71
C LEU A 297 7.53 -6.94 19.36
N PHE A 298 8.27 -6.00 18.79
CA PHE A 298 9.00 -6.22 17.53
C PHE A 298 10.13 -7.23 17.72
N GLU A 299 10.96 -7.06 18.75
CA GLU A 299 12.11 -7.95 19.03
C GLU A 299 11.70 -9.36 19.50
N SER A 300 10.51 -9.48 20.10
CA SER A 300 9.92 -10.77 20.48
C SER A 300 9.10 -11.42 19.37
N LEU A 301 9.09 -10.83 18.16
CA LEU A 301 8.37 -11.31 16.98
C LEU A 301 6.85 -11.41 17.17
N VAL A 302 6.29 -10.61 18.08
CA VAL A 302 4.85 -10.54 18.35
C VAL A 302 4.14 -9.56 17.41
N THR A 303 4.80 -8.46 17.06
CA THR A 303 4.32 -7.47 16.09
C THR A 303 5.26 -7.48 14.90
N GLN A 304 4.77 -7.88 13.73
CA GLN A 304 5.56 -8.04 12.51
C GLN A 304 4.87 -7.40 11.29
N ASP A 305 5.60 -7.32 10.18
CA ASP A 305 5.05 -6.99 8.86
C ASP A 305 4.06 -8.09 8.41
N ASP A 306 2.85 -7.67 8.06
CA ASP A 306 1.70 -8.56 7.81
C ASP A 306 0.79 -7.99 6.70
N HIS A 307 0.34 -6.74 6.84
CA HIS A 307 -0.64 -6.19 5.91
C HIS A 307 -0.55 -4.67 5.71
N LEU A 308 -0.45 -4.26 4.44
CA LEU A 308 -0.39 -2.87 4.02
C LEU A 308 -1.76 -2.35 3.60
N MET A 309 -2.11 -1.16 4.06
CA MET A 309 -3.39 -0.49 3.86
C MET A 309 -3.18 1.02 3.64
N HIS A 310 -4.28 1.76 3.49
CA HIS A 310 -4.24 3.18 3.12
C HIS A 310 -5.07 4.02 4.09
N ILE A 311 -4.43 4.86 4.89
CA ILE A 311 -5.10 5.79 5.81
C ILE A 311 -5.54 7.03 5.03
N THR A 312 -6.85 7.27 5.03
CA THR A 312 -7.48 8.37 4.28
C THR A 312 -7.98 9.49 5.17
N GLY A 313 -8.16 9.22 6.47
CA GLY A 313 -8.82 10.20 7.34
C GLY A 313 -8.67 9.94 8.84
N THR A 314 -9.38 10.76 9.60
CA THR A 314 -9.48 10.69 11.06
C THR A 314 -10.94 10.69 11.51
N GLY A 315 -11.19 10.04 12.64
CA GLY A 315 -12.46 10.03 13.34
C GLY A 315 -12.27 10.22 14.84
N VAL A 316 -13.37 10.49 15.53
CA VAL A 316 -13.40 10.65 16.98
C VAL A 316 -14.64 9.96 17.55
N SER A 317 -14.49 9.20 18.63
CA SER A 317 -15.62 8.62 19.35
C SER A 317 -16.38 9.67 20.18
N ASP A 318 -17.49 9.26 20.79
CA ASP A 318 -18.29 10.12 21.65
C ASP A 318 -17.54 10.60 22.90
N GLN A 319 -16.60 9.80 23.44
CA GLN A 319 -15.75 10.22 24.57
C GLN A 319 -14.42 10.87 24.14
N GLY A 320 -14.26 11.21 22.85
CA GLY A 320 -13.11 11.99 22.37
C GLY A 320 -11.89 11.16 21.97
N LYS A 321 -12.00 9.83 21.87
CA LYS A 321 -10.90 8.96 21.48
C LYS A 321 -10.64 9.05 19.98
N SER A 322 -9.37 9.17 19.60
CA SER A 322 -8.96 9.36 18.20
C SER A 322 -8.86 8.05 17.42
N PHE A 323 -9.32 8.08 16.18
CA PHE A 323 -9.25 6.98 15.22
C PHE A 323 -8.66 7.45 13.89
N PHE A 324 -7.94 6.56 13.23
CA PHE A 324 -7.60 6.64 11.82
C PHE A 324 -8.65 5.89 10.99
N ILE A 325 -9.03 6.46 9.85
CA ILE A 325 -9.94 5.84 8.87
C ILE A 325 -9.07 5.19 7.80
N VAL A 326 -9.13 3.86 7.71
CA VAL A 326 -8.22 3.05 6.91
C VAL A 326 -8.97 2.32 5.82
N LYS A 327 -8.65 2.61 4.56
CA LYS A 327 -9.10 1.91 3.37
C LYS A 327 -8.34 0.60 3.22
N ASN A 328 -9.06 -0.52 3.20
CA ASN A 328 -8.49 -1.85 2.97
C ASN A 328 -8.61 -2.26 1.48
N SER A 329 -8.00 -3.37 1.10
CA SER A 329 -7.96 -3.95 -0.24
C SER A 329 -8.63 -5.32 -0.32
N TRP A 330 -9.60 -5.60 0.55
CA TRP A 330 -10.34 -6.89 0.59
C TRP A 330 -11.76 -6.78 0.01
N GLY A 331 -12.05 -5.70 -0.72
CA GLY A 331 -13.38 -5.38 -1.26
C GLY A 331 -14.27 -4.60 -0.29
N ASP A 332 -15.27 -3.95 -0.85
CA ASP A 332 -16.22 -3.08 -0.15
C ASP A 332 -17.08 -3.82 0.89
N LYS A 333 -17.29 -5.12 0.74
CA LYS A 333 -18.07 -5.93 1.70
C LYS A 333 -17.23 -6.55 2.82
N SER A 334 -15.94 -6.22 2.91
CA SER A 334 -15.03 -6.82 3.89
C SER A 334 -15.24 -6.33 5.33
N SER A 335 -15.90 -5.18 5.50
CA SER A 335 -16.23 -4.60 6.80
C SER A 335 -17.62 -3.97 6.79
N LYS A 336 -18.13 -3.60 7.98
CA LYS A 336 -19.38 -2.83 8.12
C LYS A 336 -19.30 -1.39 7.56
N PHE A 337 -18.13 -0.95 7.12
CA PHE A 337 -17.83 0.40 6.67
C PHE A 337 -17.39 0.42 5.21
N ASP A 338 -18.04 -0.36 4.36
CA ASP A 338 -17.78 -0.40 2.92
C ASP A 338 -16.28 -0.65 2.59
N GLY A 339 -15.64 -1.52 3.36
CA GLY A 339 -14.23 -1.91 3.20
C GLY A 339 -13.23 -1.06 4.00
N TYR A 340 -13.72 -0.13 4.82
CA TYR A 340 -12.90 0.65 5.74
C TYR A 340 -12.80 0.02 7.13
N VAL A 341 -11.71 0.30 7.83
CA VAL A 341 -11.49 -0.06 9.23
C VAL A 341 -11.12 1.20 10.02
N TYR A 342 -11.72 1.38 11.18
CA TYR A 342 -11.47 2.48 12.11
C TYR A 342 -10.46 1.99 13.14
N VAL A 343 -9.25 2.51 13.04
CA VAL A 343 -8.10 2.05 13.81
C VAL A 343 -7.84 3.04 14.93
N SER A 344 -7.88 2.61 16.18
CA SER A 344 -7.58 3.48 17.31
C SER A 344 -6.12 3.97 17.26
N GLU A 345 -5.86 5.17 17.79
CA GLU A 345 -4.49 5.68 17.87
C GLU A 345 -3.54 4.74 18.66
N PRO A 346 -3.94 4.09 19.77
CA PRO A 346 -3.11 3.09 20.43
C PRO A 346 -2.85 1.83 19.58
N TYR A 347 -3.83 1.35 18.79
CA TYR A 347 -3.58 0.23 17.86
C TYR A 347 -2.56 0.62 16.79
N PHE A 348 -2.69 1.81 16.20
CA PHE A 348 -1.71 2.34 15.27
C PHE A 348 -0.33 2.42 15.92
N ALA A 349 -0.24 3.02 17.12
CA ALA A 349 1.02 3.15 17.84
C ALA A 349 1.69 1.79 18.12
N LEU A 350 0.90 0.77 18.44
CA LEU A 350 1.40 -0.56 18.76
C LEU A 350 1.83 -1.35 17.52
N ASN A 351 0.97 -1.39 16.50
CA ASN A 351 1.06 -2.38 15.42
C ASN A 351 1.61 -1.84 14.10
N THR A 352 1.80 -0.53 13.94
CA THR A 352 2.45 0.02 12.74
C THR A 352 3.84 -0.58 12.59
N ILE A 353 4.29 -0.88 11.38
CA ILE A 353 5.66 -1.26 11.07
C ILE A 353 6.36 -0.09 10.35
N ASN A 354 5.72 0.45 9.32
CA ASN A 354 6.15 1.67 8.66
C ASN A 354 4.97 2.42 8.04
N VAL A 355 5.24 3.65 7.60
CA VAL A 355 4.33 4.45 6.79
C VAL A 355 5.07 5.03 5.59
N ILE A 356 4.35 5.29 4.51
CA ILE A 356 4.82 6.19 3.44
C ILE A 356 3.92 7.42 3.41
N VAL A 357 4.57 8.57 3.47
CA VAL A 357 3.94 9.88 3.48
C VAL A 357 4.52 10.78 2.40
N PRO A 358 3.76 11.76 1.90
CA PRO A 358 4.30 12.77 1.00
C PRO A 358 5.37 13.61 1.71
N LYS A 359 6.56 13.75 1.12
CA LYS A 359 7.67 14.57 1.63
C LYS A 359 7.26 16.03 1.91
N ALA A 360 6.25 16.52 1.21
CA ALA A 360 5.66 17.86 1.39
C ALA A 360 5.09 18.09 2.80
N ILE A 361 4.72 17.04 3.54
CA ILE A 361 4.12 17.20 4.87
C ILE A 361 5.15 17.43 5.98
N LEU A 362 6.42 17.09 5.75
CA LEU A 362 7.48 17.17 6.75
C LEU A 362 7.78 18.63 7.09
N SER A 363 7.81 18.96 8.39
CA SER A 363 8.21 20.29 8.85
C SER A 363 9.67 20.59 8.47
N PRO A 364 10.06 21.85 8.32
CA PRO A 364 11.47 22.22 8.09
C PRO A 364 12.41 21.66 9.17
N GLU A 365 11.96 21.66 10.43
CA GLU A 365 12.70 21.07 11.55
C GLU A 365 12.92 19.57 11.36
N LEU A 366 11.87 18.82 11.01
CA LEU A 366 11.99 17.38 10.81
C LEU A 366 12.85 17.05 9.58
N LYS A 367 12.71 17.81 8.49
CA LYS A 367 13.58 17.67 7.31
C LYS A 367 15.05 17.87 7.69
N HIS A 368 15.34 18.87 8.51
CA HIS A 368 16.69 19.11 9.02
C HIS A 368 17.20 17.94 9.88
N LYS A 369 16.39 17.46 10.85
CA LYS A 369 16.74 16.29 11.68
C LYS A 369 17.04 15.04 10.86
N LEU A 370 16.24 14.80 9.80
CA LEU A 370 16.36 13.63 8.93
C LEU A 370 17.34 13.80 7.77
N HIS A 371 18.01 14.94 7.65
CA HIS A 371 18.89 15.26 6.53
C HIS A 371 18.22 15.14 5.15
N ILE A 372 16.95 15.53 5.08
CA ILE A 372 16.13 15.52 3.86
C ILE A 372 16.21 16.92 3.20
N HIS A 373 16.79 16.98 2.00
CA HIS A 373 16.96 18.21 1.22
C HIS A 373 15.80 18.49 0.28
#